data_AF-A0A9P6EN24-F1
#
_entry.id   AF-A0A9P6EN24-F1
#
_cell.length_a   1.000
_cell.length_b   1.000
_cell.length_c   1.000
_cell.angle_alpha   90.00
_cell.angle_beta   90.00
_cell.angle_gamma   90.00
#
_symmetry.space_group_name_H-M   'P 1'
#
loop_
_entity.id
_entity.type
_entity.pdbx_description
1 polymer ?
#
loop_
_entity_poly.entity_id
_entity_poly.type
_entity_poly.pdbx_seq_one_letter_code
_entity_poly.pdbx_strand_id
1 'polypeptide(L)'
;MQQPTHSRLHLRDAHDAHVVFEAVRQGFLIPVARRLNEMERSNLVRSGAVFVWFEAEDDTGLMRWTDGRAWGQSRMREPYLFYDEKTPYDTARVANETSRGPTYRFVDGTPRSGPASSAISHQDRTIHHHSGLVKQAYSAWVTVNPYARPQKWHITAYFTYNDLPQLPTIEHDPVLRKIIVPTGIYRSSHSRTRGDSGGDKGDESVHNIRPGNAEPHPHVLPSLATLAVGGHPPSTSPPRPSAPHGARLPEDQRLIHMLNSRHIR
;
A
#
# COMPACT_ATOMS: atom_id res chain seq x y z
N MET A 1 5.74 -20.09 -22.20
CA MET A 1 6.44 -19.49 -21.03
C MET A 1 5.74 -18.19 -20.68
N GLN A 2 5.90 -17.69 -19.46
CA GLN A 2 5.42 -16.35 -19.10
C GLN A 2 6.20 -15.27 -19.84
N GLN A 3 5.61 -14.08 -19.93
CA GLN A 3 6.23 -12.86 -20.44
C GLN A 3 5.87 -11.68 -19.52
N PRO A 4 6.60 -10.55 -19.58
CA PRO A 4 6.11 -9.29 -19.06
C PRO A 4 4.84 -8.87 -19.79
N THR A 5 3.89 -8.30 -19.05
CA THR A 5 2.69 -7.65 -19.64
C THR A 5 3.10 -6.44 -20.48
N HIS A 6 4.18 -5.74 -20.11
CA HIS A 6 4.89 -4.83 -21.00
C HIS A 6 6.41 -4.95 -20.80
N SER A 7 7.21 -4.83 -21.87
CA SER A 7 8.66 -5.14 -21.83
C SER A 7 9.56 -3.93 -21.53
N ARG A 8 9.13 -2.72 -21.90
CA ARG A 8 9.75 -1.42 -21.56
C ARG A 8 8.66 -0.35 -21.39
N LEU A 9 8.38 0.10 -20.18
CA LEU A 9 7.43 1.19 -19.91
C LEU A 9 7.79 1.93 -18.61
N HIS A 10 7.66 3.25 -18.60
CA HIS A 10 7.66 4.08 -17.40
C HIS A 10 6.20 4.38 -17.02
N LEU A 11 5.83 4.03 -15.79
CA LEU A 11 4.56 4.43 -15.19
C LEU A 11 4.79 5.60 -14.22
N ARG A 12 4.19 6.75 -14.50
CA ARG A 12 4.38 8.01 -13.76
C ARG A 12 3.39 8.14 -12.61
N ASP A 13 2.12 7.84 -12.88
CA ASP A 13 0.97 8.15 -12.04
C ASP A 13 -0.15 7.08 -12.09
N ALA A 14 -1.30 7.37 -11.48
CA ALA A 14 -2.43 6.42 -11.46
C ALA A 14 -3.06 6.21 -12.84
N HIS A 15 -3.01 7.19 -13.74
CA HIS A 15 -3.61 7.10 -15.06
C HIS A 15 -2.83 6.12 -15.94
N ASP A 16 -1.49 6.18 -15.93
CA ASP A 16 -0.63 5.23 -16.64
C ASP A 16 -0.92 3.78 -16.22
N ALA A 17 -1.13 3.55 -14.91
CA ALA A 17 -1.49 2.24 -14.39
C ALA A 17 -2.89 1.78 -14.83
N HIS A 18 -3.88 2.69 -14.89
CA HIS A 18 -5.23 2.36 -15.36
C HIS A 18 -5.27 2.09 -16.86
N VAL A 19 -4.45 2.81 -17.66
CA VAL A 19 -4.27 2.55 -19.10
C VAL A 19 -3.71 1.15 -19.35
N VAL A 20 -2.72 0.71 -18.58
CA VAL A 20 -2.20 -0.66 -18.68
C VAL A 20 -3.23 -1.70 -18.23
N PHE A 21 -4.03 -1.43 -17.19
CA PHE A 21 -5.12 -2.32 -16.80
C PHE A 21 -6.24 -2.38 -17.85
N GLU A 22 -6.61 -1.27 -18.48
CA GLU A 22 -7.63 -1.25 -19.53
C GLU A 22 -7.14 -1.97 -20.79
N ALA A 23 -5.86 -1.83 -21.15
CA ALA A 23 -5.24 -2.62 -22.22
C ALA A 23 -5.26 -4.14 -21.95
N VAL A 24 -5.09 -4.56 -20.69
CA VAL A 24 -5.30 -5.96 -20.27
C VAL A 24 -6.77 -6.36 -20.34
N ARG A 25 -7.70 -5.51 -19.89
CA ARG A 25 -9.16 -5.78 -19.92
C ARG A 25 -9.71 -5.89 -21.34
N GLN A 26 -9.13 -5.14 -22.29
CA GLN A 26 -9.44 -5.19 -23.71
C GLN A 26 -8.68 -6.32 -24.45
N GLY A 27 -7.78 -7.06 -23.79
CA GLY A 27 -7.02 -8.16 -24.39
C GLY A 27 -5.81 -7.75 -25.25
N PHE A 28 -5.44 -6.47 -25.28
CA PHE A 28 -4.26 -5.98 -25.99
C PHE A 28 -2.95 -6.36 -25.31
N LEU A 29 -2.93 -6.48 -23.97
CA LEU A 29 -1.80 -6.96 -23.19
C LEU A 29 -2.17 -8.20 -22.36
N ILE A 30 -1.21 -9.10 -22.13
CA ILE A 30 -1.45 -10.39 -21.46
C ILE A 30 -0.99 -10.32 -19.99
N PRO A 31 -1.86 -10.66 -19.01
CA PRO A 31 -1.51 -10.69 -17.59
C PRO A 31 -0.77 -11.99 -17.19
N VAL A 32 -0.03 -11.94 -16.10
CA VAL A 32 0.72 -13.06 -15.52
C VAL A 32 -0.23 -14.02 -14.79
N ALA A 33 -0.66 -15.08 -15.48
CA ALA A 33 -1.62 -16.06 -14.93
C ALA A 33 -1.06 -17.02 -13.85
N ARG A 34 0.26 -17.19 -13.74
CA ARG A 34 0.93 -18.07 -12.76
C ARG A 34 2.29 -17.52 -12.32
N ARG A 35 2.82 -17.99 -11.20
CA ARG A 35 4.14 -17.56 -10.68
C ARG A 35 5.24 -17.79 -11.72
N LEU A 36 6.20 -16.86 -11.79
CA LEU A 36 7.40 -17.00 -12.61
C LEU A 36 8.29 -18.13 -12.05
N ASN A 37 8.70 -19.06 -12.91
CA ASN A 37 9.74 -20.03 -12.57
C ASN A 37 11.11 -19.34 -12.48
N GLU A 38 12.17 -20.06 -12.07
CA GLU A 38 13.48 -19.46 -11.84
C GLU A 38 14.10 -18.80 -13.09
N MET A 39 14.02 -19.48 -14.23
CA MET A 39 14.51 -18.96 -15.51
C MET A 39 13.70 -17.73 -15.95
N GLU A 40 12.38 -17.73 -15.74
CA GLU A 40 11.50 -16.59 -16.01
C GLU A 40 11.80 -15.42 -15.06
N ARG A 41 12.07 -15.65 -13.77
CA ARG A 41 12.48 -14.59 -12.82
C ARG A 41 13.79 -13.94 -13.28
N SER A 42 14.80 -14.75 -13.57
CA SER A 42 16.14 -14.29 -13.98
C SER A 42 16.10 -13.44 -15.27
N ASN A 43 15.38 -13.90 -16.31
CA ASN A 43 15.36 -13.24 -17.61
C ASN A 43 14.37 -12.07 -17.74
N LEU A 44 13.26 -12.10 -16.99
CA LEU A 44 12.16 -11.15 -17.17
C LEU A 44 12.11 -10.04 -16.12
N VAL A 45 12.60 -10.27 -14.89
CA VAL A 45 12.63 -9.24 -13.84
C VAL A 45 13.83 -8.33 -14.05
N ARG A 46 13.65 -7.34 -14.94
CA ARG A 46 14.66 -6.39 -15.40
C ARG A 46 14.07 -5.00 -15.63
N SER A 47 14.93 -4.02 -15.84
CA SER A 47 14.54 -2.64 -16.11
C SER A 47 13.58 -2.50 -17.29
N GLY A 48 12.53 -1.70 -17.13
CA GLY A 48 11.43 -1.50 -18.08
C GLY A 48 10.30 -2.52 -18.01
N ALA A 49 10.47 -3.67 -17.34
CA ALA A 49 9.46 -4.73 -17.32
C ALA A 49 8.27 -4.36 -16.42
N VAL A 50 7.06 -4.58 -16.92
CA VAL A 50 5.79 -4.40 -16.21
C VAL A 50 5.00 -5.69 -16.25
N PHE A 51 4.45 -6.10 -15.11
CA PHE A 51 3.65 -7.31 -14.95
C PHE A 51 2.31 -6.94 -14.32
N VAL A 52 1.21 -7.19 -15.04
CA VAL A 52 -0.14 -7.18 -14.46
C VAL A 52 -0.44 -8.58 -13.94
N TRP A 53 -1.02 -8.67 -12.75
CA TRP A 53 -1.56 -9.92 -12.20
C TRP A 53 -2.84 -9.65 -11.41
N PHE A 54 -3.69 -10.67 -11.31
CA PHE A 54 -4.95 -10.60 -10.56
C PHE A 54 -4.76 -11.28 -9.21
N GLU A 55 -5.30 -10.69 -8.14
CA GLU A 55 -5.31 -11.30 -6.82
C GLU A 55 -6.26 -12.49 -6.83
N ALA A 56 -5.74 -13.69 -6.54
CA ALA A 56 -6.56 -14.88 -6.39
C ALA A 56 -7.31 -14.87 -5.05
N GLU A 57 -8.52 -15.43 -5.03
CA GLU A 57 -9.31 -15.61 -3.80
C GLU A 57 -8.73 -16.74 -2.92
N ASP A 58 -7.87 -17.60 -3.48
CA ASP A 58 -7.34 -18.82 -2.87
C ASP A 58 -5.80 -18.98 -3.04
N ASP A 59 -5.22 -19.89 -2.25
CA ASP A 59 -3.77 -20.12 -2.19
C ASP A 59 -3.17 -20.75 -3.47
N THR A 60 -3.98 -21.28 -4.40
CA THR A 60 -3.45 -21.87 -5.65
C THR A 60 -2.91 -20.82 -6.63
N GLY A 61 -3.37 -19.57 -6.52
CA GLY A 61 -3.03 -18.48 -7.43
C GLY A 61 -1.98 -17.47 -6.92
N LEU A 62 -2.08 -16.24 -7.42
CA LEU A 62 -1.22 -15.13 -7.01
C LEU A 62 -1.95 -14.27 -5.97
N MET A 63 -1.66 -14.49 -4.69
CA MET A 63 -2.01 -13.54 -3.62
C MET A 63 -0.92 -12.48 -3.36
N ARG A 64 0.32 -12.75 -3.80
CA ARG A 64 1.47 -11.85 -3.65
C ARG A 64 2.51 -12.10 -4.73
N TRP A 65 3.08 -11.03 -5.25
CA TRP A 65 4.18 -11.07 -6.20
C TRP A 65 5.49 -11.56 -5.54
N THR A 66 6.23 -12.40 -6.25
CA THR A 66 7.49 -13.01 -5.78
C THR A 66 8.51 -13.08 -6.93
N ASP A 67 9.53 -12.24 -6.90
CA ASP A 67 10.56 -12.09 -7.94
C ASP A 67 11.92 -12.75 -7.59
N GLY A 68 12.15 -13.10 -6.33
CA GLY A 68 13.41 -13.71 -5.86
C GLY A 68 14.56 -12.73 -5.62
N ARG A 69 14.34 -11.42 -5.79
CA ARG A 69 15.33 -10.37 -5.47
C ARG A 69 15.21 -9.95 -4.00
N ALA A 70 16.30 -9.45 -3.43
CA ALA A 70 16.31 -8.89 -2.07
C ALA A 70 15.88 -7.42 -2.11
N TRP A 71 14.96 -7.00 -1.23
CA TRP A 71 14.36 -5.66 -1.28
C TRP A 71 14.52 -4.86 0.02
N GLY A 72 14.51 -3.53 -0.13
CA GLY A 72 14.41 -2.54 0.93
C GLY A 72 13.04 -2.52 1.62
N GLN A 73 12.91 -1.64 2.62
CA GLN A 73 11.61 -1.32 3.20
C GLN A 73 10.76 -0.59 2.17
N SER A 74 9.45 -0.84 2.13
CA SER A 74 8.53 -0.11 1.26
C SER A 74 8.56 1.40 1.53
N ARG A 75 8.46 2.19 0.45
CA ARG A 75 8.38 3.65 0.47
C ARG A 75 7.15 4.10 -0.30
N MET A 76 6.18 4.72 0.39
CA MET A 76 5.00 5.29 -0.26
C MET A 76 5.38 6.57 -1.01
N ARG A 77 5.01 6.66 -2.30
CA ARG A 77 5.03 7.88 -3.13
C ARG A 77 3.79 7.78 -4.01
N GLU A 78 2.73 8.48 -3.63
CA GLU A 78 1.40 8.27 -4.21
C GLU A 78 1.40 8.34 -5.75
N PRO A 79 0.71 7.40 -6.44
CA PRO A 79 -0.12 6.33 -5.88
C PRO A 79 0.62 5.01 -5.51
N TYR A 80 1.95 4.95 -5.66
CA TYR A 80 2.73 3.71 -5.63
C TYR A 80 3.46 3.41 -4.31
N LEU A 81 3.75 2.12 -4.11
CA LEU A 81 4.79 1.65 -3.20
C LEU A 81 6.07 1.35 -3.99
N PHE A 82 7.18 1.92 -3.55
CA PHE A 82 8.51 1.68 -4.11
C PHE A 82 9.37 0.83 -3.18
N TYR A 83 10.28 0.05 -3.78
CA TYR A 83 11.27 -0.77 -3.11
C TYR A 83 12.59 -0.69 -3.89
N ASP A 84 13.66 -0.27 -3.24
CA ASP A 84 15.02 -0.39 -3.78
C ASP A 84 15.54 -1.82 -3.56
N GLU A 85 16.17 -2.41 -4.58
CA GLU A 85 16.90 -3.68 -4.45
C GLU A 85 18.07 -3.55 -3.46
N LYS A 86 18.38 -4.62 -2.72
CA LYS A 86 19.59 -4.72 -1.90
C LYS A 86 20.62 -5.58 -2.62
N THR A 87 21.70 -4.97 -3.09
CA THR A 87 22.85 -5.76 -3.58
C THR A 87 23.67 -6.29 -2.39
N PRO A 88 24.48 -7.34 -2.58
CA PRO A 88 25.44 -7.79 -1.56
C PRO A 88 26.47 -6.71 -1.17
N TYR A 89 26.76 -5.76 -2.06
CA TYR A 89 27.66 -4.65 -1.78
C TYR A 89 27.04 -3.65 -0.80
N ASP A 90 25.73 -3.41 -0.89
CA ASP A 90 25.01 -2.53 0.03
C ASP A 90 24.98 -3.11 1.46
N THR A 91 24.82 -4.42 1.61
CA THR A 91 24.85 -5.06 2.94
C THR A 91 26.22 -4.96 3.59
N ALA A 92 27.31 -5.07 2.83
CA ALA A 92 28.66 -4.83 3.31
C ALA A 92 28.91 -3.35 3.71
N ARG A 93 28.35 -2.39 2.97
CA ARG A 93 28.41 -0.96 3.34
C ARG A 93 27.64 -0.66 4.64
N VAL A 94 26.41 -1.14 4.75
CA VAL A 94 25.56 -0.92 5.94
C VAL A 94 26.17 -1.51 7.20
N ALA A 95 26.91 -2.64 7.10
CA ALA A 95 27.66 -3.19 8.22
C ALA A 95 28.72 -2.20 8.77
N ASN A 96 29.48 -1.55 7.88
CA ASN A 96 30.48 -0.54 8.26
C ASN A 96 29.88 0.81 8.70
N GLU A 97 28.69 1.19 8.21
CA GLU A 97 28.06 2.47 8.58
C GLU A 97 27.21 2.43 9.86
N THR A 98 27.26 1.33 10.62
CA THR A 98 26.54 1.16 11.91
C THR A 98 26.83 2.22 12.98
N SER A 99 27.84 3.08 12.80
CA SER A 99 28.12 4.23 13.67
C SER A 99 27.35 5.52 13.32
N ARG A 100 26.54 5.57 12.25
CA ARG A 100 25.76 6.75 11.86
C ARG A 100 24.30 6.66 12.35
N GLY A 101 23.93 7.53 13.28
CA GLY A 101 22.58 7.60 13.85
C GLY A 101 21.50 7.99 12.84
N PRO A 102 20.22 7.70 13.13
CA PRO A 102 19.10 7.96 12.22
C PRO A 102 18.97 9.45 11.89
N THR A 103 19.28 9.80 10.64
CA THR A 103 19.18 11.19 10.15
C THR A 103 17.73 11.51 9.82
N TYR A 104 16.96 11.92 10.82
CA TYR A 104 15.62 12.47 10.64
C TYR A 104 15.69 13.80 9.88
N ARG A 105 15.39 13.78 8.58
CA ARG A 105 15.15 14.99 7.81
C ARG A 105 13.66 15.31 7.81
N PHE A 106 13.29 16.40 8.46
CA PHE A 106 12.05 17.08 8.09
C PHE A 106 12.19 17.53 6.64
N VAL A 107 11.34 16.99 5.76
CA VAL A 107 11.29 17.43 4.37
C VAL A 107 10.28 18.55 4.32
N ASP A 108 10.75 19.79 4.11
CA ASP A 108 9.88 20.95 3.95
C ASP A 108 8.79 20.70 2.90
N GLY A 109 7.66 21.38 3.07
CA GLY A 109 6.50 21.25 2.21
C GLY A 109 6.82 21.72 0.79
N THR A 110 7.34 20.81 -0.03
CA THR A 110 7.72 21.07 -1.43
C THR A 110 6.59 21.80 -2.17
N PRO A 111 6.87 22.93 -2.85
CA PRO A 111 5.84 23.77 -3.45
C PRO A 111 5.03 23.00 -4.51
N ARG A 112 3.83 23.50 -4.81
CA ARG A 112 2.75 22.77 -5.52
C ARG A 112 3.09 22.24 -6.93
N SER A 113 4.24 22.58 -7.49
CA SER A 113 4.84 21.89 -8.64
C SER A 113 5.61 20.66 -8.19
N GLY A 114 4.91 19.63 -7.72
CA GLY A 114 5.52 18.33 -7.41
C GLY A 114 6.12 17.67 -8.66
N PRO A 115 7.09 16.75 -8.53
CA PRO A 115 7.69 16.07 -9.67
C PRO A 115 6.63 15.29 -10.46
N ALA A 116 6.64 15.41 -11.78
CA ALA A 116 5.64 14.85 -12.71
C ALA A 116 5.60 13.30 -12.78
N SER A 117 6.33 12.62 -11.91
CA SER A 117 6.36 11.17 -11.78
C SER A 117 6.64 10.79 -10.33
N SER A 118 5.84 9.86 -9.81
CA SER A 118 6.04 9.24 -8.50
C SER A 118 7.42 8.59 -8.33
N ALA A 119 8.02 8.10 -9.42
CA ALA A 119 9.38 7.53 -9.44
C ALA A 119 10.48 8.59 -9.20
N ILE A 120 10.30 9.80 -9.72
CA ILE A 120 11.23 10.92 -9.46
C ILE A 120 11.05 11.40 -8.01
N SER A 121 9.81 11.48 -7.51
CA SER A 121 9.52 11.71 -6.07
C SER A 121 10.12 10.64 -5.15
N HIS A 122 10.38 9.44 -5.66
CA HIS A 122 11.14 8.42 -4.96
C HIS A 122 12.64 8.77 -4.95
N GLN A 123 13.22 8.99 -6.14
CA GLN A 123 14.62 9.34 -6.37
C GLN A 123 15.10 10.55 -5.56
N ASP A 124 14.38 11.67 -5.59
CA ASP A 124 14.74 12.92 -4.90
C ASP A 124 14.81 12.77 -3.37
N ARG A 125 14.22 11.69 -2.85
CA ARG A 125 14.15 11.37 -1.42
C ARG A 125 15.00 10.15 -1.03
N THR A 126 15.79 9.58 -1.95
CA THR A 126 16.87 8.64 -1.58
C THR A 126 18.15 9.43 -1.25
N ILE A 127 18.81 9.10 -0.14
CA ILE A 127 20.00 9.84 0.33
C ILE A 127 21.24 9.54 -0.53
N HIS A 128 21.23 8.39 -1.22
CA HIS A 128 22.24 7.97 -2.18
C HIS A 128 21.54 7.55 -3.48
N HIS A 129 22.22 7.72 -4.62
CA HIS A 129 21.75 7.18 -5.89
C HIS A 129 21.81 5.65 -5.86
N HIS A 130 20.65 5.01 -5.81
CA HIS A 130 20.56 3.56 -5.90
C HIS A 130 20.88 3.09 -7.32
N SER A 131 21.87 2.20 -7.46
CA SER A 131 22.33 1.67 -8.75
C SER A 131 21.71 0.32 -9.12
N GLY A 132 21.00 -0.33 -8.20
CA GLY A 132 20.31 -1.59 -8.45
C GLY A 132 18.92 -1.39 -9.07
N LEU A 133 18.13 -2.46 -9.13
CA LEU A 133 16.76 -2.37 -9.61
C LEU A 133 15.86 -1.65 -8.59
N VAL A 134 14.90 -0.88 -9.07
CA VAL A 134 13.77 -0.35 -8.31
C VAL A 134 12.53 -1.13 -8.71
N LYS A 135 11.73 -1.55 -7.73
CA LYS A 135 10.38 -2.11 -7.94
C LYS A 135 9.33 -1.08 -7.55
N GLN A 136 8.38 -0.86 -8.45
CA GLN A 136 7.24 0.03 -8.31
C GLN A 136 5.96 -0.83 -8.31
N ALA A 137 5.14 -0.71 -7.28
CA ALA A 137 3.94 -1.53 -7.08
C ALA A 137 2.69 -0.67 -6.90
N TYR A 138 1.61 -1.06 -7.58
CA TYR A 138 0.29 -0.43 -7.50
C TYR A 138 -0.82 -1.49 -7.51
N SER A 139 -1.95 -1.18 -6.89
CA SER A 139 -3.14 -2.04 -6.94
C SER A 139 -4.42 -1.20 -7.04
N ALA A 140 -5.42 -1.75 -7.73
CA ALA A 140 -6.75 -1.18 -7.83
C ALA A 140 -7.81 -2.26 -7.63
N TRP A 141 -8.95 -1.86 -7.08
CA TRP A 141 -10.19 -2.62 -7.24
C TRP A 141 -10.77 -2.34 -8.62
N VAL A 142 -11.18 -3.41 -9.30
CA VAL A 142 -11.66 -3.42 -10.68
C VAL A 142 -13.09 -3.95 -10.69
N THR A 143 -14.01 -3.10 -11.12
CA THR A 143 -15.45 -3.40 -11.17
C THR A 143 -15.94 -3.13 -12.59
N VAL A 144 -15.83 -4.15 -13.46
CA VAL A 144 -16.17 -4.05 -14.89
C VAL A 144 -17.68 -3.85 -15.13
N ASN A 145 -18.50 -4.29 -14.17
CA ASN A 145 -19.95 -4.26 -14.18
C ASN A 145 -20.41 -4.05 -12.72
N PRO A 146 -21.38 -3.16 -12.41
CA PRO A 146 -21.88 -2.95 -11.04
C PRO A 146 -22.36 -4.23 -10.32
N TYR A 147 -22.80 -5.24 -11.06
CA TYR A 147 -23.26 -6.53 -10.52
C TYR A 147 -22.14 -7.59 -10.43
N ALA A 148 -20.95 -7.32 -10.96
CA ALA A 148 -19.81 -8.23 -10.86
C ALA A 148 -19.05 -8.01 -9.54
N ARG A 149 -18.54 -9.11 -8.96
CA ARG A 149 -17.67 -9.03 -7.78
C ARG A 149 -16.42 -8.20 -8.11
N PRO A 150 -16.08 -7.17 -7.31
CA PRO A 150 -14.84 -6.42 -7.50
C PRO A 150 -13.62 -7.33 -7.37
N GLN A 151 -12.75 -7.34 -8.38
CA GLN A 151 -11.48 -8.05 -8.33
C GLN A 151 -10.34 -7.08 -8.02
N LYS A 152 -9.31 -7.52 -7.30
CA LYS A 152 -8.14 -6.70 -6.98
C LYS A 152 -7.03 -7.00 -7.99
N TRP A 153 -6.73 -6.03 -8.84
CA TRP A 153 -5.69 -6.15 -9.87
C TRP A 153 -4.44 -5.40 -9.43
N HIS A 154 -3.28 -5.93 -9.80
CA HIS A 154 -1.96 -5.43 -9.40
C HIS A 154 -1.09 -5.15 -10.60
N ILE A 155 -0.24 -4.12 -10.47
CA ILE A 155 0.89 -3.85 -11.34
C ILE A 155 2.16 -3.97 -10.50
N THR A 156 3.13 -4.73 -11.01
CA THR A 156 4.52 -4.70 -10.56
C THR A 156 5.40 -4.26 -11.73
N ALA A 157 5.99 -3.08 -11.63
CA ALA A 157 6.89 -2.51 -12.62
C ALA A 157 8.33 -2.41 -12.08
N TYR A 158 9.30 -2.39 -12.98
CA TYR A 158 10.72 -2.37 -12.66
C TYR A 158 11.48 -1.35 -13.53
N PHE A 159 12.45 -0.66 -12.94
CA PHE A 159 13.37 0.22 -13.66
C PHE A 159 14.67 0.39 -12.87
N THR A 160 15.73 0.89 -13.52
CA THR A 160 16.83 1.57 -12.82
C THR A 160 16.69 3.08 -13.05
N TYR A 161 17.22 3.92 -12.17
CA TYR A 161 17.21 5.38 -12.41
C TYR A 161 18.07 5.81 -13.60
N ASN A 162 19.01 4.97 -14.06
CA ASN A 162 19.78 5.18 -15.28
C ASN A 162 18.90 5.05 -16.54
N ASP A 163 18.03 4.03 -16.56
CA ASP A 163 17.22 3.73 -17.74
C ASP A 163 15.89 4.49 -17.74
N LEU A 164 15.43 4.96 -16.57
CA LEU A 164 14.15 5.64 -16.38
C LEU A 164 13.91 6.79 -17.39
N PRO A 165 14.88 7.67 -17.71
CA PRO A 165 14.69 8.72 -18.73
C PRO A 165 14.58 8.21 -20.17
N GLN A 166 14.88 6.93 -20.41
CA GLN A 166 14.84 6.26 -21.72
C GLN A 166 13.72 5.20 -21.81
N LEU A 167 12.88 5.07 -20.79
CA LEU A 167 11.69 4.22 -20.84
C LEU A 167 10.53 5.03 -21.45
N PRO A 168 9.80 4.50 -22.45
CA PRO A 168 8.67 5.21 -23.02
C PRO A 168 7.53 5.32 -21.99
N THR A 169 6.75 6.39 -22.09
CA THR A 169 5.48 6.55 -21.38
C THR A 169 4.31 6.07 -22.25
N ILE A 170 3.09 6.01 -21.71
CA ILE A 170 1.91 5.47 -22.41
C ILE A 170 1.61 6.16 -23.75
N GLU A 171 1.91 7.46 -23.90
CA GLU A 171 1.65 8.24 -25.12
C GLU A 171 2.63 7.89 -26.25
N HIS A 172 3.80 7.39 -25.88
CA HIS A 172 4.88 6.99 -26.80
C HIS A 172 4.80 5.51 -27.21
N ASP A 173 4.00 4.70 -26.51
CA ASP A 173 3.72 3.34 -26.92
C ASP A 173 2.63 3.29 -28.03
N PRO A 174 2.82 2.55 -29.14
CA PRO A 174 1.89 2.56 -30.27
C PRO A 174 0.49 1.99 -29.97
N VAL A 175 0.34 1.18 -28.92
CA VAL A 175 -0.92 0.57 -28.48
C VAL A 175 -1.56 1.39 -27.36
N LEU A 176 -0.83 1.61 -26.25
CA LEU A 176 -1.37 2.22 -25.03
C LEU A 176 -1.89 3.65 -25.25
N ARG A 177 -1.26 4.44 -26.15
CA ARG A 177 -1.70 5.79 -26.50
C ARG A 177 -3.10 5.89 -27.13
N LYS A 178 -3.71 4.75 -27.49
CA LYS A 178 -5.07 4.64 -28.05
C LYS A 178 -6.10 4.17 -27.03
N ILE A 179 -5.68 3.77 -25.83
CA ILE A 179 -6.53 3.16 -24.81
C ILE A 179 -7.23 4.25 -24.01
N ILE A 180 -8.56 4.30 -24.07
CA ILE A 180 -9.38 5.23 -23.31
C ILE A 180 -9.85 4.51 -22.04
N VAL A 181 -9.45 5.00 -20.87
CA VAL A 181 -9.84 4.43 -19.56
C VAL A 181 -11.29 4.79 -19.24
N PRO A 182 -12.20 3.81 -19.06
CA PRO A 182 -13.58 4.07 -18.66
C PRO A 182 -13.68 4.49 -17.18
N THR A 183 -14.47 5.54 -16.92
CA THR A 183 -14.66 6.10 -15.58
C THR A 183 -15.30 5.11 -14.61
N GLY A 184 -14.74 4.98 -13.41
CA GLY A 184 -15.36 4.22 -12.31
C GLY A 184 -15.10 2.71 -12.31
N ILE A 185 -14.48 2.15 -13.36
CA ILE A 185 -14.07 0.74 -13.36
C ILE A 185 -12.88 0.51 -12.41
N TYR A 186 -11.90 1.43 -12.41
CA TYR A 186 -10.65 1.31 -11.65
C TYR A 186 -10.62 2.24 -10.44
N ARG A 187 -10.38 1.70 -9.24
CA ARG A 187 -10.40 2.44 -7.96
C ARG A 187 -9.15 2.15 -7.14
N SER A 188 -8.36 3.17 -6.82
CA SER A 188 -7.14 2.99 -6.03
C SER A 188 -7.47 2.75 -4.55
N SER A 189 -6.71 1.87 -3.89
CA SER A 189 -6.93 1.53 -2.47
C SER A 189 -6.79 2.72 -1.50
N HIS A 190 -6.23 3.84 -1.97
CA HIS A 190 -6.02 5.07 -1.19
C HIS A 190 -6.94 6.23 -1.61
N SER A 191 -7.86 6.05 -2.58
CA SER A 191 -8.92 7.03 -2.85
C SER A 191 -10.02 6.98 -1.79
N ARG A 192 -9.65 7.14 -0.51
CA ARG A 192 -10.57 7.68 0.50
C ARG A 192 -10.88 9.10 0.05
N THR A 193 -12.08 9.29 -0.45
CA THR A 193 -12.64 10.63 -0.64
C THR A 193 -12.43 11.41 0.65
N ARG A 194 -11.75 12.56 0.57
CA ARG A 194 -12.01 13.62 1.53
C ARG A 194 -13.50 13.89 1.39
N GLY A 195 -14.26 13.68 2.45
CA GLY A 195 -15.70 13.80 2.42
C GLY A 195 -16.04 15.24 2.05
N ASP A 196 -16.43 15.45 0.79
CA ASP A 196 -17.10 16.67 0.37
C ASP A 196 -18.53 16.61 0.91
N SER A 197 -18.62 16.81 2.23
CA SER A 197 -19.87 17.04 2.92
C SER A 197 -20.32 18.45 2.57
N GLY A 198 -20.80 18.62 1.34
CA GLY A 198 -21.60 19.75 0.87
C GLY A 198 -22.93 19.80 1.63
N GLY A 199 -22.82 20.04 2.95
CA GLY A 199 -23.94 20.21 3.85
C GLY A 199 -24.51 21.60 3.63
N ASP A 200 -25.42 21.68 2.67
CA ASP A 200 -26.30 22.83 2.49
C ASP A 200 -26.94 23.20 3.85
N LYS A 201 -26.77 24.45 4.24
CA LYS A 201 -27.29 25.00 5.49
C LYS A 201 -28.32 26.07 5.16
N GLY A 202 -29.52 25.61 4.82
CA GLY A 202 -30.72 26.41 5.01
C GLY A 202 -30.81 26.82 6.49
N ASP A 203 -30.77 28.12 6.74
CA ASP A 203 -30.83 28.71 8.08
C ASP A 203 -32.27 29.17 8.38
N GLU A 204 -33.04 28.34 9.08
CA GLU A 204 -34.28 28.76 9.73
C GLU A 204 -34.26 28.40 11.22
N SER A 205 -34.21 29.44 12.05
CA SER A 205 -34.10 29.35 13.50
C SER A 205 -35.47 29.44 14.19
N VAL A 206 -35.90 28.39 14.89
CA VAL A 206 -36.98 28.49 15.87
C VAL A 206 -36.61 27.76 17.17
N HIS A 207 -36.39 28.54 18.24
CA HIS A 207 -36.40 28.02 19.60
C HIS A 207 -37.84 27.94 20.12
N ASN A 208 -38.22 26.87 20.84
CA ASN A 208 -38.41 27.01 22.30
C ASN A 208 -38.75 25.73 23.09
N ILE A 209 -38.27 25.74 24.34
CA ILE A 209 -38.88 25.19 25.59
C ILE A 209 -38.99 23.66 25.80
N ARG A 210 -38.55 23.29 27.02
CA ARG A 210 -38.65 22.04 27.80
C ARG A 210 -39.12 22.43 29.22
N PRO A 211 -39.43 21.53 30.19
CA PRO A 211 -39.76 20.09 30.12
C PRO A 211 -41.06 19.74 30.92
N GLY A 212 -41.34 18.45 31.14
CA GLY A 212 -42.33 17.94 32.13
C GLY A 212 -42.11 16.46 32.45
N ASN A 213 -42.34 16.03 33.70
CA ASN A 213 -41.97 14.70 34.22
C ASN A 213 -43.15 13.71 34.29
N ALA A 214 -42.89 12.40 34.07
CA ALA A 214 -43.38 11.27 34.89
C ALA A 214 -42.72 9.93 34.48
N GLU A 215 -42.61 8.98 35.41
CA GLU A 215 -42.15 7.58 35.23
C GLU A 215 -43.36 6.60 35.38
N PRO A 216 -43.24 5.25 35.53
CA PRO A 216 -42.09 4.33 35.37
C PRO A 216 -42.35 3.00 34.59
N HIS A 217 -41.24 2.31 34.23
CA HIS A 217 -40.93 0.85 34.20
C HIS A 217 -42.00 -0.29 34.15
N PRO A 218 -41.62 -1.57 33.88
CA PRO A 218 -40.43 -2.14 33.20
C PRO A 218 -40.79 -3.23 32.14
N HIS A 219 -39.78 -3.83 31.47
CA HIS A 219 -39.70 -5.29 31.20
C HIS A 219 -38.25 -5.72 30.88
N VAL A 220 -37.92 -7.01 31.02
CA VAL A 220 -36.54 -7.50 31.24
C VAL A 220 -36.25 -8.83 30.54
N LEU A 221 -35.29 -8.81 29.58
CA LEU A 221 -34.37 -9.92 29.18
C LEU A 221 -35.00 -11.27 28.70
N PRO A 222 -34.24 -12.30 28.20
CA PRO A 222 -32.78 -12.46 28.16
C PRO A 222 -32.14 -12.87 26.82
N SER A 223 -30.80 -12.91 26.82
CA SER A 223 -29.96 -13.59 25.81
C SER A 223 -30.09 -15.12 25.89
N LEU A 224 -29.76 -15.82 24.80
CA LEU A 224 -29.78 -17.29 24.75
C LEU A 224 -28.48 -17.88 24.15
N ALA A 225 -27.89 -18.80 24.92
CA ALA A 225 -26.91 -19.82 24.56
C ALA A 225 -27.19 -21.01 25.53
N THR A 226 -26.85 -22.28 25.32
CA THR A 226 -25.80 -22.99 24.56
C THR A 226 -26.28 -24.45 24.32
N LEU A 227 -25.53 -25.30 23.59
CA LEU A 227 -25.33 -26.78 23.73
C LEU A 227 -25.18 -27.44 22.33
N ALA A 228 -24.37 -28.50 22.06
CA ALA A 228 -23.26 -29.22 22.76
C ALA A 228 -22.52 -30.11 21.69
N VAL A 229 -21.53 -31.00 21.91
CA VAL A 229 -20.75 -31.47 23.10
C VAL A 229 -19.40 -32.08 22.62
N GLY A 230 -18.42 -32.27 23.52
CA GLY A 230 -17.25 -33.18 23.35
C GLY A 230 -15.97 -32.54 22.78
N GLY A 231 -14.75 -32.98 23.15
CA GLY A 231 -14.35 -33.97 24.17
C GLY A 231 -12.82 -34.17 24.26
N HIS A 232 -12.34 -34.84 25.32
CA HIS A 232 -10.94 -35.27 25.56
C HIS A 232 -9.95 -34.12 26.02
N PRO A 233 -8.68 -34.40 26.43
CA PRO A 233 -8.29 -34.13 27.83
C PRO A 233 -7.16 -33.09 28.02
N PRO A 234 -6.87 -32.65 29.26
CA PRO A 234 -5.98 -31.51 29.55
C PRO A 234 -4.49 -31.85 29.64
N SER A 235 -3.65 -30.84 29.40
CA SER A 235 -2.22 -30.82 29.74
C SER A 235 -1.94 -29.67 30.71
N THR A 236 -1.09 -29.89 31.72
CA THR A 236 -0.86 -28.97 32.85
C THR A 236 0.35 -28.07 32.66
N SER A 237 0.22 -26.80 33.04
CA SER A 237 1.34 -25.89 33.26
C SER A 237 1.04 -24.93 34.44
N PRO A 238 2.05 -24.52 35.24
CA PRO A 238 1.83 -23.82 36.50
C PRO A 238 1.53 -22.31 36.34
N PRO A 239 0.84 -21.68 37.32
CA PRO A 239 0.46 -20.27 37.24
C PRO A 239 1.64 -19.33 37.47
N ARG A 240 1.56 -18.14 36.86
CA ARG A 240 2.50 -17.02 37.06
C ARG A 240 1.81 -15.92 37.88
N PRO A 241 2.43 -15.39 38.96
CA PRO A 241 1.76 -14.46 39.87
C PRO A 241 1.49 -13.09 39.23
N SER A 242 0.48 -12.40 39.75
CA SER A 242 -0.04 -11.12 39.27
C SER A 242 0.22 -9.95 40.24
N ALA A 243 -0.03 -8.74 39.73
CA ALA A 243 -0.04 -7.44 40.44
C ALA A 243 1.32 -6.80 40.78
N PRO A 244 1.37 -5.45 40.96
CA PRO A 244 0.26 -4.49 40.95
C PRO A 244 0.19 -3.59 39.68
N HIS A 245 -0.88 -2.80 39.58
CA HIS A 245 -1.05 -1.78 38.54
C HIS A 245 -0.16 -0.55 38.79
N GLY A 246 0.69 -0.22 37.82
CA GLY A 246 1.14 1.16 37.57
C GLY A 246 0.47 1.68 36.31
N ALA A 247 -0.12 2.88 36.36
CA ALA A 247 -0.85 3.45 35.23
C ALA A 247 0.08 3.60 33.99
N ARG A 248 -0.34 3.00 32.85
CA ARG A 248 0.36 3.18 31.57
C ARG A 248 -0.07 4.50 30.94
N LEU A 249 0.69 5.56 31.21
CA LEU A 249 0.70 6.73 30.33
C LEU A 249 1.15 6.33 28.91
N PRO A 250 0.64 6.98 27.84
CA PRO A 250 1.12 6.78 26.48
C PRO A 250 2.63 6.94 26.36
N GLU A 251 3.24 6.25 25.39
CA GLU A 251 4.70 6.18 25.26
C GLU A 251 5.33 7.56 25.01
N ASP A 252 4.63 8.43 24.27
CA ASP A 252 5.03 9.83 24.06
C ASP A 252 5.19 10.61 25.38
N GLN A 253 4.26 10.45 26.33
CA GLN A 253 4.33 11.11 27.64
C GLN A 253 5.49 10.58 28.50
N ARG A 254 5.81 9.30 28.36
CA ARG A 254 7.00 8.71 29.01
C ARG A 254 8.30 9.26 28.42
N LEU A 255 8.36 9.39 27.10
CA LEU A 255 9.49 10.00 26.39
C LEU A 255 9.69 11.47 26.81
N ILE A 256 8.62 12.27 26.83
CA ILE A 256 8.66 13.67 27.28
C ILE A 256 9.14 13.77 28.73
N HIS A 257 8.62 12.94 29.64
CA HIS A 257 9.03 12.97 31.05
C HIS A 257 10.49 12.52 31.26
N MET A 258 10.97 11.56 30.46
CA MET A 258 12.36 11.08 30.48
C MET A 258 13.36 12.10 29.91
N LEU A 259 12.94 12.93 28.95
CA LEU A 259 13.74 14.04 28.43
C LEU A 259 13.80 15.20 29.43
N ASN A 260 12.66 15.56 30.04
CA ASN A 260 12.57 16.69 30.97
C ASN A 260 13.23 16.45 32.34
N SER A 261 13.53 15.19 32.70
CA SER A 261 14.11 14.83 34.01
C SER A 261 15.65 14.88 34.06
N ARG A 262 16.32 15.30 32.99
CA ARG A 262 17.79 15.42 32.92
C ARG A 262 18.31 16.88 32.99
N HIS A 263 18.03 17.61 34.08
CA HIS A 263 18.94 18.65 34.58
C HIS A 263 18.56 19.14 36.00
N ILE A 264 19.15 18.50 37.01
CA ILE A 264 19.52 19.12 38.29
C ILE A 264 21.00 18.77 38.52
N ARG A 265 21.76 19.65 39.19
CA ARG A 265 23.20 19.49 39.47
C ARG A 265 23.45 18.54 40.63
#